data_AF-X1J2U2-F1
#
_entry.id   AF-X1J2U2-F1
#
_cell.length_a   1.000
_cell.length_b   1.000
_cell.length_c   1.000
_cell.angle_alpha   90.00
_cell.angle_beta   90.00
_cell.angle_gamma   90.00
#
_symmetry.space_group_name_H-M   'P 1'
#
loop_
_entity.id
_entity.type
_entity.pdbx_description
1 polymer ?
#
loop_
_entity_poly.entity_id
_entity_poly.type
_entity_poly.pdbx_seq_one_letter_code
_entity_poly.pdbx_strand_id
1 'polypeptide(L)'
;MVTEFWYLTASGVLGHNFLSSLIRVLIGFSAGSIAGLFIGIMMGWNNLANKALNPIISLIYPIPALGWLPLLMLWFGIGEILPIAIIFICSFFPILYNTVT
;
A
#
# COMPACT_ATOMS: atom_id res chain seq x y z
N MET A 1 9.38 32.60 1.28
CA MET A 1 8.97 31.32 1.91
C MET A 1 7.69 31.46 2.74
N VAL A 2 7.64 32.36 3.75
CA VAL A 2 6.43 32.53 4.60
C VAL A 2 5.21 33.05 3.82
N THR A 3 5.41 33.90 2.81
CA THR A 3 4.33 34.44 1.96
C THR A 3 3.70 33.41 1.02
N GLU A 4 4.50 32.52 0.44
CA GLU A 4 4.04 31.39 -0.39
C GLU A 4 3.21 30.39 0.43
N PHE A 5 3.67 30.09 1.65
CA PHE A 5 2.94 29.22 2.58
C PHE A 5 1.57 29.83 2.96
N TRP A 6 1.53 31.13 3.22
CA TRP A 6 0.28 31.84 3.52
C TRP A 6 -0.67 31.86 2.32
N TYR A 7 -0.14 32.06 1.11
CA TYR A 7 -0.92 32.01 -0.13
C TYR A 7 -1.51 30.61 -0.41
N LEU A 8 -0.73 29.54 -0.25
CA LEU A 8 -1.21 28.16 -0.44
C LEU A 8 -2.23 27.73 0.62
N THR A 9 -2.09 28.24 1.84
CA THR A 9 -3.04 27.98 2.93
C THR A 9 -4.34 28.78 2.75
N ALA A 10 -4.26 30.06 2.40
CA ALA A 10 -5.42 30.92 2.16
C ALA A 10 -6.18 30.58 0.85
N SER A 11 -5.48 30.05 -0.16
CA SER A 11 -6.08 29.61 -1.43
C SER A 11 -6.78 28.25 -1.35
N GLY A 12 -6.69 27.53 -0.24
CA GLY A 12 -7.32 26.21 -0.06
C GLY A 12 -6.66 25.06 -0.85
N VAL A 13 -5.68 25.38 -1.70
CA VAL A 13 -4.93 24.43 -2.54
C VAL A 13 -4.17 23.41 -1.68
N LEU A 14 -3.60 23.85 -0.55
CA LEU A 14 -2.88 22.96 0.36
C LEU A 14 -3.81 21.91 0.98
N GLY A 15 -5.00 22.33 1.43
CA GLY A 15 -6.00 21.44 2.00
C GLY A 15 -6.54 20.43 0.98
N HIS A 16 -6.81 20.88 -0.26
CA HIS A 16 -7.31 20.01 -1.32
C HIS A 16 -6.29 18.92 -1.73
N ASN A 17 -5.02 19.29 -1.92
CA ASN A 17 -3.96 18.32 -2.26
C ASN A 17 -3.66 17.36 -1.11
N PHE A 18 -3.72 17.85 0.13
CA PHE A 18 -3.58 17.01 1.31
C PHE A 18 -4.69 15.97 1.39
N LEU A 19 -5.95 16.39 1.22
CA LEU A 19 -7.10 15.49 1.27
C LEU A 19 -7.05 14.44 0.15
N SER A 20 -6.68 14.85 -1.07
CA SER A 20 -6.48 13.93 -2.20
C SER A 20 -5.41 12.88 -1.88
N SER A 21 -4.27 13.29 -1.28
CA SER A 21 -3.23 12.37 -0.84
C SER A 21 -3.70 11.43 0.26
N LEU A 22 -4.45 11.95 1.23
CA LEU A 22 -4.99 11.19 2.34
C LEU A 22 -5.99 10.12 1.87
N ILE A 23 -6.86 10.46 0.91
CA ILE A 23 -7.81 9.52 0.30
C ILE A 23 -7.06 8.37 -0.37
N ARG A 24 -6.02 8.66 -1.17
CA ARG A 24 -5.17 7.62 -1.79
C ARG A 24 -4.58 6.68 -0.74
N VAL A 25 -4.06 7.23 0.35
CA VAL A 25 -3.48 6.44 1.45
C VAL A 25 -4.53 5.56 2.11
N LEU A 26 -5.71 6.12 2.43
CA LEU A 26 -6.79 5.37 3.07
C LEU A 26 -7.28 4.22 2.18
N ILE A 27 -7.44 4.45 0.87
CA ILE A 27 -7.86 3.43 -0.08
C ILE A 27 -6.80 2.32 -0.18
N GLY A 28 -5.54 2.69 -0.42
CA GLY A 28 -4.45 1.71 -0.56
C GLY A 28 -4.25 0.89 0.72
N PHE A 29 -4.25 1.57 1.87
CA PHE A 29 -4.07 0.94 3.17
C PHE A 29 -5.22 0.02 3.54
N SER A 30 -6.47 0.47 3.39
CA SER A 30 -7.64 -0.37 3.71
C SER A 30 -7.70 -1.62 2.83
N ALA A 31 -7.48 -1.48 1.53
CA ALA A 31 -7.44 -2.60 0.60
C ALA A 31 -6.30 -3.57 0.93
N GLY A 32 -5.09 -3.06 1.17
CA GLY A 32 -3.93 -3.90 1.53
C GLY A 32 -4.10 -4.61 2.87
N SER A 33 -4.69 -3.91 3.85
CA SER A 33 -4.98 -4.46 5.17
C SER A 33 -6.00 -5.59 5.11
N ILE A 34 -7.12 -5.38 4.41
CA ILE A 34 -8.17 -6.40 4.28
C ILE A 34 -7.62 -7.62 3.55
N ALA A 35 -6.87 -7.43 2.47
CA ALA A 35 -6.26 -8.54 1.73
C ALA A 35 -5.22 -9.30 2.56
N GLY A 36 -4.35 -8.58 3.27
CA GLY A 36 -3.32 -9.17 4.14
C GLY A 36 -3.92 -9.94 5.29
N LEU A 37 -4.96 -9.39 5.92
CA LEU A 37 -5.71 -10.04 6.99
C LEU A 37 -6.40 -11.32 6.48
N PHE A 38 -7.07 -11.24 5.33
CA PHE A 38 -7.77 -12.39 4.76
C PHE A 38 -6.82 -13.54 4.43
N ILE A 39 -5.73 -13.25 3.70
CA ILE A 39 -4.72 -14.26 3.35
C ILE A 39 -4.00 -14.78 4.60
N GLY A 40 -3.67 -13.89 5.54
CA GLY A 40 -3.02 -14.25 6.79
C GLY A 40 -3.86 -15.19 7.64
N ILE A 41 -5.17 -14.96 7.76
CA ILE A 41 -6.10 -15.86 8.45
C ILE A 41 -6.15 -17.22 7.75
N MET A 42 -6.24 -17.25 6.40
CA MET A 42 -6.26 -18.50 5.65
C MET A 42 -4.98 -19.33 5.85
N MET A 43 -3.82 -18.67 5.89
CA MET A 43 -2.54 -19.33 6.17
C MET A 43 -2.41 -19.77 7.63
N GLY A 44 -2.82 -18.94 8.59
CA GLY A 44 -2.76 -19.28 10.02
C GLY A 44 -3.70 -20.43 10.39
N TRP A 45 -4.87 -20.52 9.76
CA TRP A 45 -5.84 -21.58 10.05
C TRP A 45 -5.55 -22.91 9.33
N ASN A 46 -5.01 -22.87 8.10
CA ASN A 46 -4.79 -24.08 7.29
C ASN A 46 -3.30 -24.32 7.00
N ASN A 47 -2.76 -25.40 7.59
CA ASN A 47 -1.36 -25.81 7.40
C ASN A 47 -0.99 -26.10 5.93
N LEU A 48 -1.95 -26.57 5.11
CA LEU A 48 -1.70 -26.77 3.67
C LEU A 48 -1.57 -25.44 2.93
N ALA A 49 -2.44 -24.47 3.23
CA ALA A 49 -2.39 -23.13 2.66
C ALA A 49 -1.09 -22.42 3.06
N ASN A 50 -0.68 -22.56 4.33
CA ASN A 50 0.60 -22.05 4.80
C ASN A 50 1.77 -22.64 4.00
N LYS A 51 1.86 -23.97 3.87
CA LYS A 51 2.96 -24.61 3.13
C LYS A 51 3.03 -24.21 1.66
N ALA A 52 1.89 -23.94 1.03
CA ALA A 52 1.83 -23.52 -0.37
C ALA A 52 2.17 -22.04 -0.57
N LEU A 53 1.63 -21.15 0.27
CA LEU A 53 1.75 -19.69 0.11
C LEU A 53 3.02 -19.11 0.74
N ASN A 54 3.50 -19.69 1.85
CA ASN A 54 4.69 -19.23 2.56
C ASN A 54 5.93 -19.09 1.64
N PRO A 55 6.31 -20.07 0.80
CA PRO A 55 7.47 -19.90 -0.08
C PRO A 55 7.30 -18.75 -1.10
N ILE A 56 6.08 -18.55 -1.62
CA ILE A 56 5.78 -17.46 -2.56
C ILE A 56 5.93 -16.11 -1.85
N ILE A 57 5.36 -15.99 -0.65
CA ILE A 57 5.40 -14.74 0.13
C ILE A 57 6.83 -14.44 0.59
N SER A 58 7.57 -15.44 1.08
CA SER A 58 8.98 -15.28 1.48
C SER A 58 9.90 -14.89 0.33
N LEU A 59 9.57 -15.22 -0.92
CA LEU A 59 10.32 -14.79 -2.11
C LEU A 59 10.04 -13.33 -2.49
N ILE A 60 8.79 -12.88 -2.32
CA ILE A 60 8.36 -11.55 -2.75
C ILE A 60 8.62 -10.50 -1.65
N TYR A 61 8.46 -10.87 -0.39
CA TYR A 61 8.60 -9.99 0.77
C TYR A 61 9.91 -9.20 0.85
N PRO A 62 11.09 -9.75 0.52
CA PRO A 62 12.36 -9.01 0.58
C PRO A 62 12.44 -7.86 -0.43
N ILE A 63 11.57 -7.85 -1.45
CA ILE A 63 11.55 -6.82 -2.47
C ILE A 63 10.92 -5.56 -1.85
N PRO A 64 11.66 -4.45 -1.71
CA PRO A 64 11.09 -3.22 -1.16
C PRO A 64 9.92 -2.77 -2.02
N ALA A 65 8.87 -2.21 -1.41
CA ALA A 65 7.69 -1.75 -2.15
C ALA A 65 8.05 -0.76 -3.29
N LEU A 66 9.06 0.08 -3.07
CA LEU A 66 9.61 0.98 -4.07
C LEU A 66 10.27 0.26 -5.26
N GLY A 67 10.76 -0.97 -5.08
CA GLY A 67 11.30 -1.80 -6.16
C GLY A 67 10.26 -2.17 -7.21
N TRP A 68 8.96 -2.13 -6.86
CA TRP A 68 7.85 -2.36 -7.79
C TRP A 68 7.51 -1.15 -8.65
N LEU A 69 8.02 0.03 -8.30
CA LEU A 69 7.64 1.30 -8.91
C LEU A 69 7.79 1.31 -10.44
N PRO A 70 8.89 0.81 -11.06
CA PRO A 70 9.00 0.77 -12.52
C PRO A 70 7.95 -0.13 -13.19
N LEU A 71 7.68 -1.30 -12.60
CA LEU A 71 6.71 -2.26 -13.12
C LEU A 71 5.27 -1.72 -13.00
N LEU A 72 4.94 -1.12 -11.85
CA LEU A 72 3.64 -0.50 -11.60
C LEU A 72 3.43 0.72 -12.49
N MET A 73 4.47 1.51 -12.73
CA MET A 73 4.43 2.62 -13.70
C MET A 73 4.17 2.11 -15.12
N LEU A 74 4.74 0.98 -15.52
CA LEU A 74 4.50 0.38 -16.83
C LEU A 74 3.06 -0.14 -16.97
N TRP A 75 2.52 -0.78 -15.92
CA TRP A 75 1.17 -1.36 -15.96
C TRP A 75 0.04 -0.35 -15.79
N PHE A 76 0.17 0.56 -14.82
CA PHE A 76 -0.90 1.50 -14.45
C PHE A 76 -0.67 2.91 -15.01
N GLY A 77 0.52 3.19 -15.52
CA GLY A 77 0.92 4.54 -15.91
C GLY A 77 1.25 5.42 -14.70
N ILE A 78 1.57 6.69 -15.00
CA ILE A 78 1.78 7.72 -13.99
C ILE A 78 0.42 8.36 -13.69
N GLY A 79 -0.11 8.16 -12.49
CA GLY A 79 -1.41 8.68 -12.07
C GLY A 79 -1.77 8.32 -10.63
N GLU A 80 -3.04 8.48 -10.29
CA GLU A 80 -3.59 8.27 -8.94
C GLU A 80 -3.51 6.83 -8.44
N ILE A 81 -3.53 5.86 -9.36
CA ILE A 81 -3.52 4.42 -9.05
C ILE A 81 -2.14 3.96 -8.58
N LEU A 82 -1.06 4.57 -9.07
CA LEU A 82 0.30 4.17 -8.76
C LEU A 82 0.65 4.29 -7.26
N PRO A 83 0.42 5.45 -6.59
CA PRO A 83 0.59 5.56 -5.15
C PRO A 83 -0.28 4.58 -4.36
N ILE A 84 -1.53 4.38 -4.80
CA ILE A 84 -2.46 3.45 -4.15
C ILE A 84 -1.91 2.02 -4.17
N ALA A 85 -1.42 1.56 -5.32
CA ALA A 85 -0.83 0.24 -5.48
C ALA A 85 0.43 0.04 -4.61
N ILE A 86 1.28 1.06 -4.51
CA ILE A 86 2.47 1.01 -3.64
C ILE A 86 2.05 0.91 -2.16
N ILE A 87 1.07 1.71 -1.73
CA ILE A 87 0.57 1.70 -0.35
C ILE A 87 -0.11 0.36 -0.02
N PHE A 88 -0.82 -0.21 -1.00
CA PHE A 88 -1.38 -1.56 -0.90
C PHE A 88 -0.27 -2.58 -0.60
N ILE A 89 0.80 -2.61 -1.41
CA ILE A 89 1.93 -3.53 -1.22
C ILE A 89 2.60 -3.31 0.14
N CYS A 90 2.86 -2.05 0.51
CA CYS A 90 3.46 -1.68 1.79
C CYS A 90 2.66 -2.16 3.00
N SER A 91 1.33 -2.11 2.94
CA SER A 91 0.46 -2.48 4.06
C SER A 91 0.13 -3.97 4.08
N PHE A 92 0.03 -4.59 2.90
CA PHE A 92 -0.31 -6.00 2.73
C PHE A 92 0.66 -6.94 3.47
N PHE A 93 1.96 -6.84 3.20
CA PHE A 93 2.94 -7.79 3.75
C PHE A 93 3.05 -7.73 5.28
N PRO A 94 3.22 -6.56 5.93
CA PRO A 94 3.26 -6.50 7.39
C PRO A 94 1.98 -7.06 8.03
N ILE A 95 0.80 -6.76 7.47
CA ILE A 95 -0.46 -7.24 8.05
C ILE A 95 -0.60 -8.74 7.88
N LEU A 96 -0.23 -9.28 6.72
CA LEU A 96 -0.17 -10.72 6.51
C LEU A 96 0.74 -11.40 7.53
N TYR A 97 1.98 -10.94 7.69
CA TYR A 97 2.93 -11.56 8.62
C TYR A 97 2.47 -11.48 10.08
N ASN A 98 1.91 -10.34 10.51
CA ASN A 98 1.35 -10.19 11.85
C ASN A 98 0.10 -11.06 12.08
N THR A 99 -0.60 -11.46 11.02
CA THR A 99 -1.81 -12.28 11.13
C THR A 99 -1.48 -13.78 11.11
N VAL A 100 -0.42 -14.19 10.39
CA VAL A 100 0.02 -15.60 10.32
C VAL A 100 0.78 -16.04 11.56
N THR A 101 1.53 -15.13 12.17
CA THR A 101 2.37 -15.39 13.36
C THR A 101 1.54 -15.39 14.62
#